data_AF-A0A4Q2LIX6-F1
#
_entry.id   AF-A0A4Q2LIX6-F1
#
_cell.length_a   1.000
_cell.length_b   1.000
_cell.length_c   1.000
_cell.angle_alpha   90.00
_cell.angle_beta   90.00
_cell.angle_gamma   90.00
#
_symmetry.space_group_name_H-M   'P 1'
#
loop_
_entity.id
_entity.type
_entity.pdbx_description
1 polymer ?
#
loop_
_entity_poly.entity_id
_entity_poly.type
_entity_poly.pdbx_seq_one_letter_code
_entity_poly.pdbx_strand_id
1 'polypeptide(L)' 'MKIIRKDNYNREHVADQLVAENIIKYYGEVIVEMLNDKFVDCREGCYSPDYYELVEDDYVLWKGMEELV' A
#
# COMPACT_ATOMS: atom_id res chain seq x y z
N MET A 1 -10.61 -3.63 -8.29
CA MET A 1 -9.68 -3.49 -7.15
C MET A 1 -8.56 -2.52 -7.49
N LYS A 2 -8.02 -1.87 -6.46
CA LYS A 2 -6.82 -1.03 -6.52
C LYS A 2 -5.72 -1.60 -5.61
N ILE A 3 -4.47 -1.45 -6.01
CA ILE A 3 -3.31 -1.66 -5.13
C ILE A 3 -2.82 -0.29 -4.70
N ILE A 4 -2.69 -0.11 -3.39
CA ILE A 4 -2.17 1.10 -2.79
C ILE A 4 -0.89 0.79 -2.02
N ARG A 5 -0.04 1.81 -1.89
CA ARG A 5 1.12 1.81 -1.01
C ARG A 5 0.83 2.74 0.17
N LYS A 6 1.05 2.24 1.38
CA LYS A 6 0.83 2.93 2.64
C LYS A 6 2.13 3.00 3.42
N ASP A 7 2.15 3.89 4.40
CA ASP A 7 3.23 3.92 5.37
C ASP A 7 3.10 2.78 6.38
N ASN A 8 4.08 1.89 6.41
CA ASN A 8 4.16 0.76 7.34
C ASN A 8 4.34 1.21 8.80
N TYR A 9 4.77 2.46 9.03
CA TYR A 9 4.91 3.04 10.36
C TYR A 9 3.71 3.88 10.79
N ASN A 10 2.66 3.97 9.96
CA ASN A 10 1.43 4.70 10.23
C ASN A 10 1.66 6.18 10.62
N ARG A 11 2.60 6.88 9.96
CA ARG A 11 2.90 8.29 10.19
C ARG A 11 1.84 9.17 9.53
N GLU A 12 1.27 10.09 10.32
CA GLU A 12 0.14 10.96 9.94
C GLU A 12 0.41 11.95 8.77
N HIS A 13 1.66 12.10 8.35
CA HIS A 13 2.03 13.01 7.25
C HIS A 13 2.28 12.30 5.91
N VAL A 14 2.16 10.97 5.85
CA VAL A 14 2.56 10.18 4.67
C VAL A 14 1.34 9.67 3.91
N ALA A 15 0.94 10.39 2.85
CA ALA A 15 -0.21 10.02 2.03
C ALA A 15 -0.10 8.61 1.40
N ASP A 16 -1.27 7.99 1.19
CA ASP A 16 -1.38 6.78 0.37
C ASP A 16 -0.99 7.09 -1.08
N GLN A 17 -0.43 6.09 -1.75
CA GLN A 17 -0.12 6.19 -3.17
C GLN A 17 -0.81 5.09 -3.97
N LEU A 18 -1.47 5.48 -5.07
CA LEU A 18 -1.99 4.52 -6.02
C LEU A 18 -0.85 3.86 -6.79
N VAL A 19 -0.78 2.54 -6.73
CA VAL A 19 0.21 1.75 -7.46
C VAL A 19 -0.40 1.21 -8.76
N ALA A 20 -1.61 0.68 -8.68
CA ALA A 20 -2.35 0.17 -9.83
C ALA A 20 -3.85 0.17 -9.54
N GLU A 21 -4.67 0.28 -10.59
CA GLU A 21 -6.13 0.27 -10.52
C GLU A 21 -6.74 -0.65 -11.58
N ASN A 22 -8.04 -0.93 -11.46
CA ASN A 22 -8.78 -1.79 -12.37
C ASN A 22 -8.19 -3.21 -12.48
N ILE A 23 -7.77 -3.76 -11.34
CA ILE A 23 -7.18 -5.09 -11.25
C ILE A 23 -8.25 -6.08 -10.80
N ILE A 24 -8.24 -7.26 -11.41
CA ILE A 24 -9.04 -8.41 -10.97
C ILE A 24 -8.49 -8.88 -9.62
N LYS A 25 -9.38 -9.10 -8.64
CA LYS A 25 -9.03 -9.46 -7.26
C LYS A 25 -7.96 -10.55 -7.13
N TYR A 26 -8.14 -11.66 -7.85
CA TYR A 26 -7.20 -12.78 -7.85
C TYR A 26 -5.75 -12.36 -8.15
N TYR A 27 -5.54 -11.57 -9.21
CA TYR A 27 -4.20 -11.08 -9.55
C TYR A 27 -3.71 -10.01 -8.58
N GLY A 28 -4.62 -9.18 -8.06
CA GLY A 28 -4.30 -8.17 -7.07
C GLY A 28 -3.73 -8.78 -5.79
N GLU A 29 -4.33 -9.86 -5.29
CA GLU A 29 -3.88 -10.57 -4.09
C GLU A 29 -2.46 -11.13 -4.29
N VAL A 30 -2.21 -11.80 -5.41
CA VAL A 30 -0.88 -12.35 -5.75
C VAL A 30 0.18 -11.24 -5.87
N ILE A 31 -0.15 -10.12 -6.50
CA ILE A 31 0.80 -8.99 -6.65
C ILE A 31 1.14 -8.41 -5.27
N VAL A 32 0.15 -8.19 -4.40
CA VAL A 32 0.36 -7.64 -3.07
C VAL A 32 1.21 -8.55 -2.20
N GLU A 33 0.95 -9.87 -2.23
CA GLU A 33 1.77 -10.87 -1.55
C GLU A 33 3.23 -10.79 -2.02
N MET A 34 3.47 -10.81 -3.33
CA MET A 34 4.82 -10.71 -3.89
C MET A 34 5.55 -9.40 -3.54
N LEU A 35 4.83 -8.27 -3.51
CA LEU A 35 5.41 -6.97 -3.15
C LEU A 35 5.81 -6.94 -1.67
N ASN A 36 4.94 -7.41 -0.79
CA ASN A 36 5.21 -7.44 0.64
C ASN A 36 6.30 -8.46 0.99
N ASP A 37 6.31 -9.65 0.38
CA ASP A 37 7.37 -10.65 0.57
C ASP A 37 8.74 -10.13 0.13
N LYS A 38 8.79 -9.39 -0.98
CA LYS A 38 10.05 -8.92 -1.56
C LYS A 38 10.62 -7.70 -0.85
N PHE A 39 9.75 -6.76 -0.44
CA PHE A 39 10.18 -5.45 0.04
C PHE A 39 9.94 -5.26 1.53
N VAL A 40 8.91 -5.88 2.12
CA VAL A 40 8.56 -5.73 3.54
C VAL A 40 9.19 -6.82 4.40
N ASP A 41 9.17 -8.07 3.94
CA ASP A 41 9.77 -9.22 4.63
C ASP A 41 11.21 -9.51 4.17
N CYS A 42 12.08 -8.50 4.20
CA CYS A 42 13.51 -8.80 4.11
C CYS A 42 13.98 -9.35 5.46
N ARG A 43 14.08 -10.68 5.53
CA ARG A 43 14.50 -11.52 6.68
C ARG A 43 15.79 -11.11 7.41
N GLU A 44 16.50 -10.10 6.92
CA GLU A 44 17.68 -9.49 7.57
C GLU A 44 17.47 -7.99 7.79
N GLY A 45 16.66 -7.63 8.78
CA GLY A 45 16.76 -6.35 9.49
C GLY A 45 16.31 -5.07 8.76
N CYS A 46 15.67 -5.19 7.60
CA CYS A 46 15.19 -4.04 6.83
C CYS A 46 13.67 -3.90 6.98
N TYR A 47 13.21 -3.02 7.86
CA TYR A 47 11.79 -2.66 7.94
C TYR A 47 11.48 -1.62 6.85
N SER A 48 10.91 -2.06 5.74
CA SER A 48 10.46 -1.14 4.69
C SER A 48 9.42 -0.16 5.25
N PRO A 49 9.55 1.15 4.95
CA PRO A 49 8.50 2.13 5.23
C PRO A 49 7.27 1.94 4.35
N ASP A 50 7.40 1.21 3.24
CA ASP A 50 6.31 0.97 2.32
C ASP A 50 5.62 -0.35 2.65
N TYR A 51 4.29 -0.33 2.72
CA TYR A 51 3.42 -1.51 2.81
C TYR A 51 2.39 -1.47 1.68
N TYR A 52 2.10 -2.61 1.06
CA TYR A 52 1.16 -2.69 -0.06
C TYR A 52 -0.15 -3.37 0.36
N GLU A 53 -1.27 -2.81 -0.06
CA GLU A 53 -2.61 -3.29 0.28
C GLU A 53 -3.50 -3.33 -0.97
N LEU A 54 -4.34 -4.37 -1.07
CA LEU A 54 -5.38 -4.47 -2.10
C LEU A 54 -6.69 -3.93 -1.51
N VAL A 55 -7.24 -2.90 -2.13
CA VAL A 55 -8.46 -2.23 -1.68
C VAL A 55 -9.53 -2.21 -2.78
N GLU A 56 -10.78 -1.97 -2.40
CA GLU A 56 -11.91 -1.83 -3.32
C GLU A 56 -11.75 -0.59 -4.23
N ASP A 57 -12.44 -0.58 -5.37
CA ASP A 57 -12.31 0.50 -6.36
C ASP A 57 -12.88 1.84 -5.86
N ASP A 58 -13.77 1.84 -4.88
CA ASP A 58 -14.31 3.04 -4.25
C ASP A 58 -13.43 3.58 -3.11
N TYR A 59 -12.32 2.89 -2.78
CA TYR A 59 -11.37 3.37 -1.79
C TYR A 59 -10.82 4.76 -2.20
N VAL A 60 -10.97 5.70 -1.27
CA VAL A 60 -10.43 7.05 -1.39
C VAL A 60 -9.05 7.06 -0.74
N LEU A 61 -8.03 7.44 -1.52
CA LEU A 61 -6.66 7.53 -1.04
C LEU A 61 -6.57 8.60 0.04
N TRP A 62 -6.01 8.23 1.19
CA TRP A 62 -5.73 9.19 2.24
C TRP A 62 -4.61 10.14 1.82
N LYS A 63 -4.86 11.45 1.88
CA LYS A 63 -3.93 12.49 1.40
C LYS A 63 -2.92 12.95 2.44
N GLY A 64 -2.79 12.25 3.56
CA GLY A 64 -1.85 12.65 4.60
C GLY A 64 -2.28 13.93 5.30
N MET A 65 -1.30 14.79 5.58
CA MET A 65 -1.50 16.07 6.28
C MET A 65 -2.45 17.04 5.57
N GLU A 66 -2.70 16.89 4.26
CA GLU A 66 -3.68 17.72 3.54
C GLU A 66 -5.11 17.58 4.08
N GLU A 67 -5.45 16.46 4.72
CA GLU A 67 -6.79 16.26 5.30
C GLU A 67 -6.92 16.79 6.74
N LEU A 68 -5.81 17.22 7.36
CA LEU A 68 -5.75 17.68 8.76
C LEU A 68 -5.73 19.22 8.91
N VAL A 69 -5.84 19.95 7.81
CA VAL A 69 -5.76 21.43 7.75
C VAL A 69 -7.10 22.04 7.35
#